data_AF-A0A930SLZ6-F1
#
_entry.id   AF-A0A930SLZ6-F1
#
_cell.length_a   1.000
_cell.length_b   1.000
_cell.length_c   1.000
_cell.angle_alpha   90.00
_cell.angle_beta   90.00
_cell.angle_gamma   90.00
#
_symmetry.space_group_name_H-M   'P 1'
#
loop_
_entity.id
_entity.type
_entity.pdbx_description
1 polymer ?
#
loop_
_entity_poly.entity_id
_entity_poly.type
_entity_poly.pdbx_seq_one_letter_code
_entity_poly.pdbx_strand_id
1 'polypeptide(L)'
;MTQALPPTAAETLQSLIALAEDVANHGQAHAEFETLYDQARHSHPELAEMLKSLWQAYVAAQRSSAFWKELSEVEKKLADRMTESHLQLRQNYLRLMQEQ
;
A
#
# COMPACT_ATOMS: atom_id res chain seq x y z
N MET A 1 -25.58 -32.04 -10.98
CA MET A 1 -24.26 -31.43 -11.20
C MET A 1 -24.45 -29.93 -11.15
N THR A 2 -24.13 -29.30 -10.02
CA THR A 2 -24.24 -27.85 -9.83
C THR A 2 -23.05 -27.18 -10.50
N GLN A 3 -23.26 -26.71 -11.74
CA GLN A 3 -22.26 -25.93 -12.46
C GLN A 3 -22.13 -24.57 -11.76
N ALA A 4 -20.99 -24.34 -11.11
CA ALA A 4 -20.67 -23.05 -10.54
C ALA A 4 -20.70 -22.00 -11.65
N LEU A 5 -21.53 -20.96 -11.50
CA LEU A 5 -21.53 -19.83 -12.42
C LEU A 5 -20.13 -19.22 -12.46
N PRO A 6 -19.59 -18.88 -13.65
CA PRO A 6 -18.34 -18.14 -13.73
C PRO A 6 -18.49 -16.81 -12.97
N PRO A 7 -17.49 -16.40 -12.18
CA PRO A 7 -17.53 -15.15 -11.44
C PRO A 7 -17.79 -14.00 -12.42
N THR A 8 -18.66 -13.10 -12.02
CA THR A 8 -18.96 -11.90 -12.80
C THR A 8 -17.72 -11.00 -12.87
N ALA A 9 -17.62 -10.18 -13.93
CA ALA A 9 -16.51 -9.25 -14.09
C ALA A 9 -16.33 -8.30 -12.88
N ALA A 10 -17.42 -7.99 -12.19
CA ALA A 10 -17.43 -7.19 -10.96
C ALA A 10 -16.76 -7.93 -9.78
N GLU A 11 -17.07 -9.22 -9.59
CA GLU A 11 -16.46 -10.04 -8.54
C GLU A 11 -14.96 -10.26 -8.80
N THR A 12 -14.58 -10.39 -10.07
CA THR A 12 -13.17 -10.51 -10.47
C THR A 12 -12.42 -9.20 -10.21
N LEU A 13 -13.03 -8.06 -10.53
CA LEU A 13 -12.44 -6.74 -10.23
C LEU A 13 -12.28 -6.51 -8.73
N GLN A 14 -13.27 -6.93 -7.94
CA GLN A 14 -13.23 -6.79 -6.48
C GLN A 14 -12.13 -7.67 -5.86
N SER A 15 -11.93 -8.88 -6.39
CA SER A 15 -10.82 -9.75 -6.00
C SER A 15 -9.47 -9.14 -6.37
N LEU A 16 -9.35 -8.51 -7.55
CA LEU A 16 -8.13 -7.81 -7.98
C LEU A 16 -7.80 -6.60 -7.10
N ILE A 17 -8.82 -5.85 -6.70
CA ILE A 17 -8.66 -4.73 -5.74
C ILE A 17 -8.19 -5.27 -4.39
N ALA A 18 -8.79 -6.34 -3.87
CA ALA A 18 -8.35 -6.95 -2.62
C ALA A 18 -6.91 -7.52 -2.68
N LEU A 19 -6.51 -8.08 -3.82
CA LEU A 19 -5.12 -8.52 -4.07
C LEU A 19 -4.14 -7.35 -4.18
N ALA A 20 -4.58 -6.23 -4.76
CA ALA A 20 -3.79 -5.01 -4.87
C ALA A 20 -3.75 -4.18 -3.57
N GLU A 21 -4.51 -4.56 -2.54
CA GLU A 21 -4.35 -3.97 -1.20
C GLU A 21 -3.02 -4.41 -0.56
N ASP A 22 -2.53 -5.60 -0.91
CA ASP A 22 -1.26 -6.13 -0.46
C ASP A 22 -0.11 -5.67 -1.38
N VAL A 23 0.72 -4.78 -0.85
CA VAL A 23 1.88 -4.20 -1.55
C VAL A 23 2.86 -5.27 -2.04
N ALA A 24 2.94 -6.42 -1.36
CA ALA A 24 3.79 -7.55 -1.79
C ALA A 24 3.26 -8.22 -3.07
N ASN A 25 1.95 -8.18 -3.31
CA ASN A 25 1.28 -8.86 -4.42
C ASN A 25 0.93 -7.92 -5.58
N HIS A 26 1.32 -6.64 -5.53
CA HIS A 26 1.10 -5.67 -6.60
C HIS A 26 1.55 -6.16 -7.98
N GLY A 27 2.69 -6.88 -8.06
CA GLY A 27 3.19 -7.42 -9.33
C GLY A 27 2.27 -8.49 -9.92
N GLN A 28 1.73 -9.36 -9.08
CA GLN A 28 0.80 -10.41 -9.49
C GLN A 28 -0.58 -9.83 -9.79
N ALA A 29 -1.08 -8.92 -8.96
CA ALA A 29 -2.35 -8.22 -9.18
C ALA A 29 -2.33 -7.41 -10.49
N HIS A 30 -1.19 -6.80 -10.84
CA HIS A 30 -1.05 -6.09 -12.11
C HIS A 30 -1.07 -7.05 -13.32
N ALA A 31 -0.40 -8.20 -13.22
CA ALA A 31 -0.41 -9.20 -14.30
C ALA A 31 -1.81 -9.80 -14.54
N GLU A 32 -2.55 -10.06 -13.46
CA GLU A 32 -3.95 -10.52 -13.55
C GLU A 32 -4.88 -9.42 -14.07
N PHE A 33 -4.65 -8.16 -13.69
CA PHE A 33 -5.38 -7.01 -14.24
C PHE A 33 -5.13 -6.83 -15.75
N GLU A 34 -3.89 -6.94 -16.24
CA GLU A 34 -3.58 -6.84 -17.67
C GLU A 34 -4.28 -7.96 -18.47
N THR A 35 -4.36 -9.17 -17.91
CA THR A 35 -5.11 -10.28 -18.52
C THR A 35 -6.60 -9.96 -18.64
N LEU A 36 -7.20 -9.35 -17.60
CA LEU A 36 -8.60 -8.95 -17.60
C LEU A 36 -8.84 -7.74 -18.52
N TYR A 37 -7.90 -6.80 -18.58
CA TYR A 37 -7.94 -5.66 -19.50
C TYR A 37 -7.88 -6.13 -20.95
N ASP A 38 -7.01 -7.07 -21.30
CA ASP A 38 -6.94 -7.62 -22.65
C ASP A 38 -8.24 -8.32 -23.04
N GLN A 39 -8.83 -9.11 -22.14
CA GLN A 39 -10.13 -9.74 -22.38
C GLN A 39 -11.25 -8.70 -22.55
N ALA A 40 -11.30 -7.69 -21.67
CA ALA A 40 -12.29 -6.63 -21.73
C ALA A 40 -12.12 -5.76 -23.00
N ARG A 41 -10.89 -5.51 -23.44
CA ARG A 41 -10.60 -4.71 -24.64
C ARG A 41 -11.13 -5.37 -25.91
N HIS A 42 -11.09 -6.70 -25.99
CA HIS A 42 -11.62 -7.44 -27.13
C HIS A 42 -13.15 -7.40 -27.22
N SER A 43 -13.86 -7.31 -26.10
CA SER A 43 -15.32 -7.27 -26.07
C SER A 43 -15.90 -5.85 -26.04
N HIS A 44 -15.30 -4.97 -25.23
CA HIS A 44 -15.78 -3.62 -24.94
C HIS A 44 -14.60 -2.65 -24.73
N PRO A 45 -14.01 -2.12 -25.80
CA PRO A 45 -12.79 -1.30 -25.73
C PRO A 45 -12.95 -0.02 -24.89
N GLU A 46 -14.11 0.64 -24.93
CA GLU A 46 -14.38 1.84 -24.11
C GLU A 46 -14.40 1.54 -22.61
N LEU A 47 -15.00 0.41 -22.22
CA LEU A 47 -15.03 -0.03 -20.81
C LEU A 47 -13.64 -0.44 -20.34
N ALA A 48 -12.83 -1.07 -21.19
CA ALA A 48 -11.46 -1.45 -20.86
C ALA A 48 -10.57 -0.22 -20.57
N GLU A 49 -10.69 0.86 -21.35
CA GLU A 49 -9.94 2.09 -21.09
C GLU A 49 -10.37 2.80 -19.80
N MET A 50 -11.66 2.79 -19.48
CA MET A 50 -12.14 3.28 -18.18
C MET A 50 -11.58 2.43 -17.02
N LEU A 51 -11.57 1.11 -17.18
CA LEU A 51 -11.04 0.18 -16.19
C LEU A 51 -9.55 0.42 -15.92
N LYS A 52 -8.77 0.61 -17.00
CA LYS A 52 -7.34 0.94 -16.94
C LYS A 52 -7.09 2.24 -16.21
N SER A 53 -7.89 3.26 -16.50
CA SER A 53 -7.78 4.58 -15.85
C SER A 53 -8.05 4.48 -14.35
N LEU A 54 -9.08 3.72 -13.95
CA LEU A 54 -9.41 3.47 -12.54
C LEU A 54 -8.32 2.69 -11.81
N TRP A 55 -7.76 1.66 -12.45
CA TRP A 55 -6.66 0.87 -11.89
C TRP A 55 -5.40 1.69 -11.64
N GLN A 56 -5.02 2.53 -12.60
CA GLN A 56 -3.87 3.43 -12.45
C GLN A 56 -4.05 4.42 -11.30
N ALA A 57 -5.25 5.00 -11.17
CA ALA A 57 -5.57 5.90 -10.07
C ALA A 57 -5.51 5.20 -8.71
N TYR A 58 -6.01 3.96 -8.63
CA TYR A 58 -5.97 3.15 -7.42
C TYR A 58 -4.52 2.83 -6.98
N VAL A 59 -3.68 2.33 -7.90
CA VAL A 59 -2.27 2.02 -7.60
C VAL A 59 -1.50 3.27 -7.15
N ALA A 60 -1.78 4.43 -7.77
CA ALA A 60 -1.18 5.70 -7.36
C ALA A 60 -1.57 6.10 -5.93
N ALA A 61 -2.85 5.94 -5.56
CA ALA A 61 -3.34 6.20 -4.21
C ALA A 61 -2.75 5.23 -3.17
N GLN A 62 -2.64 3.95 -3.52
CA GLN A 62 -2.06 2.90 -2.68
C GLN A 62 -0.60 3.20 -2.30
N ARG A 63 0.20 3.60 -3.28
CA ARG A 63 1.61 4.00 -3.08
C ARG A 63 1.74 5.21 -2.16
N SER A 64 0.82 6.17 -2.26
CA SER A 64 0.77 7.32 -1.36
C SER A 64 0.51 6.88 0.08
N SER A 65 -0.47 5.98 0.30
CA SER A 65 -0.80 5.45 1.63
C SER A 65 0.39 4.71 2.28
N ALA A 66 1.05 3.83 1.53
CA ALA A 66 2.23 3.11 2.02
C ALA A 66 3.39 4.08 2.36
N PHE A 67 3.62 5.08 1.51
CA PHE A 67 4.61 6.13 1.74
C PHE A 67 4.32 6.93 3.01
N TRP A 68 3.07 7.33 3.24
CA TRP A 68 2.68 8.06 4.47
C TRP A 68 2.86 7.21 5.73
N LYS A 69 2.59 5.90 5.65
CA LYS A 69 2.80 4.98 6.76
C LYS A 69 4.29 4.87 7.10
N GLU A 70 5.14 4.68 6.10
CA GLU A 70 6.60 4.58 6.30
C GLU A 70 7.18 5.89 6.84
N LEU A 71 6.72 7.04 6.30
CA LEU A 71 7.12 8.36 6.80
C LEU A 71 6.74 8.55 8.27
N SER A 72 5.52 8.17 8.66
CA SER A 72 5.07 8.25 10.05
C SER A 72 5.87 7.33 10.98
N GLU A 73 6.24 6.13 10.54
CA GLU A 73 7.10 5.22 11.30
C GLU A 73 8.53 5.78 11.48
N VAL A 74 9.09 6.42 10.44
CA VAL A 74 10.39 7.09 10.53
C VAL A 74 10.34 8.29 11.48
N GLU A 75 9.29 9.10 11.39
CA GLU A 75 9.07 10.24 12.28
C GLU A 75 8.99 9.80 13.75
N LYS A 76 8.25 8.72 14.02
CA LYS A 76 8.16 8.15 15.37
C LYS A 76 9.52 7.70 15.90
N LYS A 77 10.30 6.97 15.08
CA LYS A 77 11.65 6.52 15.46
C LYS A 77 12.60 7.69 15.72
N LEU A 78 12.47 8.79 14.97
CA LEU A 78 13.26 9.99 15.17
C LEU A 78 12.90 10.67 16.51
N ALA A 79 11.61 10.80 16.82
CA ALA A 79 11.13 11.38 18.07
C ALA A 79 11.58 10.57 19.30
N ASP A 80 11.54 9.23 19.22
CA ASP A 80 12.00 8.34 20.27
C ASP A 80 13.50 8.51 20.54
N ARG A 81 14.33 8.54 19.49
CA ARG A 81 15.78 8.79 19.61
C ARG A 81 16.10 10.15 20.20
N MET A 82 15.36 11.19 19.81
CA MET A 82 15.57 12.53 20.34
C MET A 82 15.28 12.57 21.84
N THR A 83 14.18 11.92 22.26
CA THR A 83 13.78 11.85 23.67
C THR A 83 14.78 11.04 24.50
N GLU A 84 15.25 9.92 23.98
CA GLU A 84 16.29 9.09 24.61
C GLU A 84 17.60 9.87 24.77
N SER A 85 18.06 10.56 23.72
CA SER A 85 19.25 11.40 23.78
C SER A 85 19.13 12.52 24.80
N HIS A 86 17.95 13.15 24.90
CA HIS A 86 17.71 14.24 25.86
C HIS A 86 17.71 13.72 27.30
N LEU A 87 17.17 12.53 27.53
CA LEU A 87 17.18 11.88 28.84
C LEU A 87 18.61 11.49 29.26
N GLN A 88 19.38 10.89 28.35
CA GLN A 88 20.77 10.53 28.59
C GLN A 88 21.62 11.76 28.92
N LEU A 89 21.45 12.86 28.16
CA LEU A 89 22.17 14.10 28.41
C LEU A 89 21.82 14.68 29.79
N ARG A 90 20.54 14.66 30.17
CA ARG A 90 20.10 15.10 31.51
C ARG A 90 20.68 14.24 32.62
N GLN A 91 20.69 12.93 32.45
CA GLN A 91 21.28 12.01 33.43
C GLN A 91 22.79 12.22 33.56
N ASN A 92 23.48 12.44 32.43
CA ASN A 92 24.92 12.70 32.42
C ASN A 92 25.24 14.02 33.13
N TYR A 93 24.47 15.08 32.85
CA TYR A 93 24.60 16.36 33.53
C TYR A 93 24.36 16.26 35.04
N LEU A 94 23.32 15.54 35.46
CA LEU A 94 23.04 15.31 36.88
C LEU A 94 24.16 14.53 37.58
N ARG A 95 24.74 13.51 36.93
CA ARG A 95 25.89 12.78 37.45
C ARG A 95 27.10 13.70 37.61
N LEU A 96 27.39 14.51 36.60
CA LEU A 96 28.53 15.41 36.59
C LEU A 96 28.44 16.50 37.68
N MET A 97 27.22 16.96 37.99
CA MET A 97 26.96 17.88 39.10
C MET A 97 27.02 17.23 40.49
N GLN A 98 26.91 15.90 40.60
CA GLN A 98 27.05 15.16 41.86
C GLN A 98 28.50 14.76 42.16
N GLU A 99 29.35 14.72 41.14
CA GLU A 99 30.79 14.42 41.27
C GLU A 99 31.64 15.68 41.57
N GLN A 100 31.06 16.88 41.51
CA GLN A 100 31.65 18.16 41.95
C GLN A 100 31.28 18.49 43.39
#